data_AF-A0A8H7Y8N2-F1
#
_entry.id   AF-A0A8H7Y8N2-F1
#
_cell.length_a   1.000
_cell.length_b   1.000
_cell.length_c   1.000
_cell.angle_alpha   90.00
_cell.angle_beta   90.00
_cell.angle_gamma   90.00
#
_symmetry.space_group_name_H-M   'P 1'
#
loop_
_entity.id
_entity.type
_entity.pdbx_description
1 polymer ?
#
loop_
_entity_poly.entity_id
_entity_poly.type
_entity_poly.pdbx_seq_one_letter_code
_entity_poly.pdbx_strand_id
1 'polypeptide(L)'
;MSNFDVDIGAMDEVIFRLQGIVSDKMLPPMAKPASTVKQQPYLCTAIAITGLGDIVFNKVMEKLEEVFLRFANNFPADSVSGYDPVLHKDTGFHPLVDPDNVLASMVGDSFIHAIDNKVQFLCREILPDGTARYYSYNPASIQIGDIVEISVAFVAFPAQGNKYKFVVALRGILVLDQEAREKAHILRMRLRYTPAKRQVAVLCRTKRQLYKGQIDIEDTQQRMAHMRLNEDTVHNSNTMSQD
;
A
#
# COMPACT_ATOMS: atom_id res chain seq x y z
N MET A 1 -31.75 14.20 37.17
CA MET A 1 -31.85 13.62 35.82
C MET A 1 -31.29 14.65 34.87
N SER A 2 -30.02 14.49 34.49
CA SER A 2 -29.32 15.41 33.57
C SER A 2 -29.79 15.15 32.15
N ASN A 3 -30.23 16.20 31.47
CA ASN A 3 -30.58 16.18 30.05
C ASN A 3 -29.35 15.72 29.25
N PHE A 4 -29.51 14.61 28.51
CA PHE A 4 -28.53 14.14 27.54
C PHE A 4 -28.68 14.98 26.28
N ASP A 5 -27.61 15.69 25.92
CA ASP A 5 -27.57 16.51 24.72
C ASP A 5 -27.42 15.59 23.50
N VAL A 6 -28.51 15.43 22.74
CA VAL A 6 -28.58 14.53 21.58
C VAL A 6 -27.68 15.02 20.44
N ASP A 7 -27.27 16.29 20.47
CA ASP A 7 -26.37 16.89 19.48
C ASP A 7 -24.89 16.55 19.72
N ILE A 8 -24.56 16.00 20.88
CA ILE A 8 -23.24 15.45 21.22
C ILE A 8 -23.52 14.08 21.84
N GLY A 9 -23.87 13.09 21.01
CA GLY A 9 -24.01 11.70 21.46
C GLY A 9 -22.84 11.38 22.40
N ALA A 10 -23.14 11.12 23.67
CA ALA A 10 -22.13 10.97 24.71
C ALA A 10 -21.31 9.69 24.42
N MET A 11 -20.27 9.85 23.62
CA MET A 11 -19.30 8.81 23.28
C MET A 11 -18.23 8.87 24.37
N ASP A 12 -18.05 7.78 25.13
CA ASP A 12 -16.85 7.64 25.92
C ASP A 12 -15.73 7.24 24.94
N GLU A 13 -14.79 8.17 24.73
CA GLU A 13 -13.67 8.03 23.81
C GLU A 13 -12.35 8.09 24.57
N VAL A 14 -11.50 7.08 24.36
CA VAL A 14 -10.12 7.05 24.86
C VAL A 14 -9.17 7.00 23.68
N ILE A 15 -8.30 8.01 23.57
CA ILE A 15 -7.34 8.13 22.47
C ILE A 15 -5.94 7.75 22.96
N PHE A 16 -5.32 6.81 22.26
CA PHE A 16 -3.93 6.41 22.44
C PHE A 16 -3.07 6.93 21.30
N ARG A 17 -1.84 7.30 21.62
CA ARG A 17 -0.85 7.70 20.62
C ARG A 17 0.33 6.74 20.65
N LEU A 18 0.71 6.27 19.47
CA LEU A 18 1.77 5.28 19.30
C LEU A 18 2.67 5.67 18.14
N GLN A 19 3.97 5.61 18.37
CA GLN A 19 4.98 5.83 17.33
C GLN A 19 5.39 4.50 16.71
N GLY A 20 5.62 4.50 15.41
CA GLY A 20 6.10 3.33 14.69
C GLY A 20 6.49 3.65 13.25
N ILE A 21 6.94 2.63 12.54
CA ILE A 21 7.35 2.73 11.14
C ILE A 21 6.24 2.16 10.27
N VAL A 22 5.82 2.87 9.23
CA VAL A 22 4.79 2.40 8.30
C VAL A 22 5.26 1.14 7.58
N SER A 23 4.54 0.03 7.73
CA SER A 23 4.81 -1.23 7.05
C SER A 23 3.83 -1.51 5.91
N ASP A 24 2.60 -1.03 6.02
CA ASP A 24 1.56 -1.13 4.99
C ASP A 24 0.55 0.01 5.13
N LYS A 25 -0.17 0.35 4.05
CA LYS A 25 -1.12 1.46 4.07
C LYS A 25 -2.26 1.32 3.05
N MET A 26 -3.45 1.76 3.45
CA MET A 26 -4.60 2.04 2.60
C MET A 26 -5.06 3.48 2.89
N LEU A 27 -4.45 4.46 2.23
CA LEU A 27 -4.72 5.88 2.44
C LEU A 27 -5.23 6.56 1.15
N PRO A 28 -6.06 7.62 1.26
CA PRO A 28 -6.49 8.43 0.12
C PRO A 28 -5.33 9.13 -0.61
N PRO A 29 -5.52 9.54 -1.88
CA PRO A 29 -6.65 9.22 -2.76
C PRO A 29 -6.53 7.78 -3.30
N MET A 30 -7.64 7.03 -3.29
CA MET A 30 -7.67 5.67 -3.86
C MET A 30 -7.71 5.76 -5.39
N ALA A 31 -6.69 5.20 -6.05
CA ALA A 31 -6.42 5.48 -7.47
C ALA A 31 -7.47 4.96 -8.47
N LYS A 32 -8.45 4.11 -8.07
CA LYS A 32 -9.52 3.60 -8.97
C LYS A 32 -10.78 3.22 -8.19
N PRO A 33 -11.99 3.41 -8.75
CA PRO A 33 -13.16 2.65 -8.30
C PRO A 33 -12.89 1.17 -8.57
N ALA A 34 -12.88 0.35 -7.52
CA ALA A 34 -12.68 -1.08 -7.66
C ALA A 34 -13.82 -1.68 -8.51
N SER A 35 -13.42 -2.50 -9.49
CA SER A 35 -14.28 -3.20 -10.44
C SER A 35 -15.39 -4.03 -9.79
N THR A 36 -16.51 -4.14 -10.52
CA THR A 36 -17.69 -5.00 -10.38
C THR A 36 -17.50 -6.29 -9.55
N VAL A 37 -17.55 -6.19 -8.23
CA VAL A 37 -17.73 -7.33 -7.32
C VAL A 37 -18.85 -6.97 -6.36
N LYS A 38 -19.85 -7.84 -6.25
CA LYS A 38 -21.15 -7.66 -5.53
C LYS A 38 -21.03 -7.53 -4.00
N GLN A 39 -19.88 -7.14 -3.48
CA GLN A 39 -19.65 -6.82 -2.07
C GLN A 39 -18.69 -5.62 -2.09
N GLN A 40 -19.22 -4.40 -2.10
CA GLN A 40 -18.40 -3.18 -2.04
C GLN A 40 -18.25 -2.78 -0.57
N PRO A 41 -17.08 -3.01 0.08
CA PRO A 41 -16.89 -2.68 1.48
C PRO A 41 -16.37 -1.24 1.58
N TYR A 42 -17.02 -0.45 2.43
CA TYR A 42 -16.62 0.82 3.06
C TYR A 42 -15.31 1.50 2.60
N LEU A 43 -15.36 2.83 2.44
CA LEU A 43 -14.19 3.72 2.37
C LEU A 43 -13.37 3.60 3.67
N CYS A 44 -12.45 2.64 3.73
CA CYS A 44 -11.63 2.39 4.90
C CYS A 44 -10.25 3.02 4.72
N THR A 45 -9.87 3.87 5.69
CA THR A 45 -8.49 4.32 5.82
C THR A 45 -7.81 3.41 6.84
N ALA A 46 -6.73 2.75 6.45
CA ALA A 46 -5.99 1.86 7.32
C ALA A 46 -4.49 2.10 7.18
N ILE A 47 -3.76 1.91 8.27
CA ILE A 47 -2.30 1.96 8.30
C ILE A 47 -1.79 0.86 9.21
N ALA A 48 -0.76 0.15 8.75
CA ALA A 48 -0.01 -0.79 9.56
C ALA A 48 1.33 -0.17 9.94
N ILE A 49 1.67 -0.27 11.22
CA ILE A 49 2.95 0.19 11.75
C ILE A 49 3.70 -0.95 12.45
N THR A 50 5.02 -0.86 12.49
CA THR A 50 5.91 -1.80 13.18
C THR A 50 6.95 -1.07 14.02
N GLY A 51 7.30 -1.66 15.16
CA GLY A 51 8.45 -1.26 15.98
C GLY A 51 9.77 -1.93 15.58
N LEU A 52 9.80 -2.77 14.53
CA LEU A 52 10.98 -3.55 14.10
C LEU A 52 11.62 -4.38 15.24
N GLY A 53 10.79 -4.91 16.15
CA GLY A 53 11.25 -5.68 17.31
C GLY A 53 11.56 -4.84 18.54
N ASP A 54 11.29 -3.54 18.53
CA ASP A 54 11.41 -2.68 19.71
C ASP A 54 10.58 -3.22 20.89
N ILE A 55 11.24 -3.38 22.03
CA ILE A 55 10.66 -4.00 23.22
C ILE A 55 9.56 -3.10 23.81
N VAL A 56 9.72 -1.78 23.74
CA VAL A 56 8.73 -0.84 24.28
C VAL A 56 7.50 -0.86 23.39
N PHE A 57 7.66 -0.83 22.07
CA PHE A 57 6.57 -0.96 21.11
C PHE A 57 5.77 -2.24 21.34
N ASN A 58 6.45 -3.40 21.45
CA ASN A 58 5.79 -4.68 21.68
C ASN A 58 4.98 -4.69 22.99
N LYS A 59 5.55 -4.16 24.08
CA LYS A 59 4.83 -4.00 25.36
C LYS A 59 3.60 -3.10 25.24
N VAL A 60 3.68 -2.04 24.45
CA VAL A 60 2.51 -1.17 24.20
C VAL A 60 1.45 -1.92 23.41
N MET A 61 1.83 -2.70 22.40
CA MET A 61 0.88 -3.52 21.64
C MET A 61 0.18 -4.57 22.51
N GLU A 62 0.91 -5.26 23.39
CA GLU A 62 0.34 -6.18 24.38
C GLU A 62 -0.69 -5.48 25.29
N LYS A 63 -0.38 -4.25 25.73
CA LYS A 63 -1.30 -3.46 26.56
C LYS A 63 -2.52 -2.97 25.80
N LEU A 64 -2.37 -2.59 24.53
CA LEU A 64 -3.50 -2.22 23.68
C LEU A 64 -4.43 -3.40 23.42
N GLU A 65 -3.89 -4.60 23.22
CA GLU A 65 -4.66 -5.83 23.11
C GLU A 65 -5.42 -6.14 24.42
N GLU A 66 -4.76 -5.99 25.57
CA GLU A 66 -5.41 -6.15 26.88
C GLU A 66 -6.57 -5.17 27.06
N VAL A 67 -6.39 -3.91 26.66
CA VAL A 67 -7.45 -2.89 26.67
C VAL A 67 -8.59 -3.32 25.75
N PHE A 68 -8.30 -3.69 24.50
CA PHE A 68 -9.30 -4.15 23.55
C PHE A 68 -10.12 -5.33 24.08
N LEU A 69 -9.45 -6.35 24.63
CA LEU A 69 -10.10 -7.53 25.19
C LEU A 69 -10.95 -7.21 26.41
N ARG A 70 -10.48 -6.31 27.30
CA ARG A 70 -11.28 -5.84 28.44
C ARG A 70 -12.56 -5.18 27.99
N PHE A 71 -12.51 -4.34 26.95
CA PHE A 71 -13.72 -3.73 26.40
C PHE A 71 -14.62 -4.78 25.75
N ALA A 72 -14.07 -5.62 24.86
CA ALA A 72 -14.83 -6.64 24.16
C ALA A 72 -15.56 -7.61 25.10
N ASN A 73 -14.95 -7.98 26.23
CA ASN A 73 -15.51 -8.91 27.20
C ASN A 73 -16.50 -8.27 28.20
N ASN A 74 -16.54 -6.95 28.31
CA ASN A 74 -17.43 -6.25 29.24
C ASN A 74 -18.83 -5.98 28.65
N PHE A 75 -19.04 -6.27 27.37
CA PHE A 75 -20.37 -6.19 26.76
C PHE A 75 -21.16 -7.47 27.03
N PRO A 76 -22.39 -7.38 27.57
CA PRO A 76 -23.27 -8.55 27.69
C PRO A 76 -23.42 -9.29 26.35
N ALA A 77 -23.57 -10.61 26.39
CA ALA A 77 -23.90 -11.39 25.19
C ALA A 77 -25.13 -10.78 24.50
N ASP A 78 -25.08 -10.66 23.16
CA ASP A 78 -26.11 -10.05 22.30
C ASP A 78 -26.35 -8.54 22.47
N SER A 79 -25.59 -7.87 23.34
CA SER A 79 -25.66 -6.41 23.52
C SER A 79 -24.84 -5.63 22.50
N VAL A 80 -23.98 -6.27 21.70
CA VAL A 80 -23.23 -5.58 20.65
C VAL A 80 -24.09 -5.46 19.40
N SER A 81 -24.48 -4.23 19.05
CA SER A 81 -25.25 -4.00 17.81
C SER A 81 -24.34 -4.04 16.58
N GLY A 82 -24.88 -4.51 15.45
CA GLY A 82 -24.26 -4.30 14.15
C GLY A 82 -24.13 -2.81 13.80
N TYR A 83 -23.38 -2.51 12.74
CA TYR A 83 -23.22 -1.14 12.24
C TYR A 83 -24.55 -0.58 11.74
N ASP A 84 -25.06 0.50 12.35
CA ASP A 84 -26.21 1.26 11.86
C ASP A 84 -25.74 2.53 11.11
N PRO A 85 -25.94 2.58 9.77
CA PRO A 85 -25.55 3.73 8.95
C PRO A 85 -26.36 5.01 9.19
N VAL A 86 -27.54 4.93 9.80
CA VAL A 86 -28.54 6.02 9.80
C VAL A 86 -28.21 7.12 10.82
N LEU A 87 -27.31 6.86 11.76
CA LEU A 87 -27.10 7.74 12.91
C LEU A 87 -26.01 8.81 12.71
N HIS A 88 -25.37 8.91 11.54
CA HIS A 88 -24.15 9.71 11.39
C HIS A 88 -24.29 10.76 10.28
N LYS A 89 -24.12 12.03 10.65
CA LYS A 89 -24.16 13.19 9.75
C LYS A 89 -22.94 13.17 8.83
N ASP A 90 -23.18 13.31 7.52
CA ASP A 90 -22.11 13.42 6.54
C ASP A 90 -21.26 14.67 6.81
N THR A 91 -19.94 14.46 6.93
CA THR A 91 -18.96 15.53 7.06
C THR A 91 -18.05 15.43 5.84
N GLY A 92 -18.24 16.28 4.82
CA GLY A 92 -17.50 16.19 3.56
C GLY A 92 -15.96 16.09 3.68
N PHE A 93 -15.30 15.76 2.58
CA PHE A 93 -13.86 15.45 2.58
C PHE A 93 -12.96 16.70 2.62
N HIS A 94 -11.79 16.56 3.22
CA HIS A 94 -10.75 17.60 3.13
C HIS A 94 -10.15 17.63 1.71
N PRO A 95 -9.82 18.81 1.13
CA PRO A 95 -9.32 18.89 -0.25
C PRO A 95 -8.03 18.09 -0.52
N LEU A 96 -7.18 17.90 0.48
CA LEU A 96 -5.98 17.05 0.36
C LEU A 96 -6.30 15.54 0.38
N VAL A 97 -7.45 15.17 0.94
CA VAL A 97 -7.91 13.77 1.05
C VAL A 97 -8.68 13.37 -0.21
N ASP A 98 -9.44 14.30 -0.77
CA ASP A 98 -10.25 14.09 -1.97
C ASP A 98 -10.14 15.26 -2.95
N PRO A 99 -8.97 15.47 -3.59
CA PRO A 99 -8.74 16.62 -4.46
C PRO A 99 -9.64 16.62 -5.70
N ASP A 100 -10.02 15.44 -6.18
CA ASP A 100 -10.81 15.25 -7.41
C ASP A 100 -12.30 14.99 -7.12
N ASN A 101 -12.75 15.13 -5.87
CA ASN A 101 -14.12 14.83 -5.42
C ASN A 101 -14.60 13.39 -5.74
N VAL A 102 -13.66 12.46 -5.90
CA VAL A 102 -13.96 11.04 -6.19
C VAL A 102 -14.61 10.40 -4.98
N LEU A 103 -14.11 10.66 -3.77
CA LEU A 103 -14.70 10.11 -2.54
C LEU A 103 -16.05 10.75 -2.26
N ALA A 104 -16.18 12.06 -2.45
CA ALA A 104 -17.44 12.80 -2.33
C ALA A 104 -18.50 12.25 -3.29
N SER A 105 -18.12 11.91 -4.53
CA SER A 105 -19.05 11.33 -5.51
C SER A 105 -19.53 9.91 -5.15
N MET A 106 -18.80 9.20 -4.29
CA MET A 106 -19.18 7.86 -3.82
C MET A 106 -20.11 7.90 -2.59
N VAL A 107 -20.18 9.04 -1.88
CA VAL A 107 -21.05 9.23 -0.72
C VAL A 107 -22.50 9.38 -1.19
N GLY A 108 -23.41 8.60 -0.60
CA GLY A 108 -24.84 8.62 -0.92
C GLY A 108 -25.32 7.46 -1.81
N ASP A 109 -24.46 6.87 -2.65
CA ASP A 109 -24.81 5.70 -3.46
C ASP A 109 -24.70 4.40 -2.65
N SER A 110 -23.52 4.14 -2.07
CA SER A 110 -23.23 2.93 -1.29
C SER A 110 -22.36 3.19 -0.05
N PHE A 111 -21.82 4.40 0.09
CA PHE A 111 -20.84 4.74 1.12
C PHE A 111 -21.33 5.90 1.99
N ILE A 112 -20.98 5.83 3.27
CA ILE A 112 -21.29 6.86 4.27
C ILE A 112 -19.97 7.36 4.85
N HIS A 113 -19.74 8.66 4.73
CA HIS A 113 -18.62 9.33 5.35
C HIS A 113 -19.08 10.05 6.60
N ALA A 114 -18.95 9.36 7.73
CA ALA A 114 -19.36 9.85 9.02
C ALA A 114 -18.16 10.41 9.81
N ILE A 115 -18.45 11.12 10.90
CA ILE A 115 -17.42 11.76 11.75
C ILE A 115 -16.41 10.75 12.35
N ASP A 116 -16.80 9.48 12.47
CA ASP A 116 -15.95 8.36 12.87
C ASP A 116 -14.89 8.01 11.81
N ASN A 117 -15.16 8.27 10.53
CA ASN A 117 -14.28 7.99 9.41
C ASN A 117 -13.28 9.13 9.09
N LYS A 118 -13.34 10.25 9.83
CA LYS A 118 -12.44 11.38 9.62
C LYS A 118 -11.07 11.15 10.26
N VAL A 119 -10.04 11.03 9.43
CA VAL A 119 -8.63 10.93 9.84
C VAL A 119 -7.91 12.24 9.60
N GLN A 120 -7.20 12.74 10.61
CA GLN A 120 -6.33 13.91 10.48
C GLN A 120 -4.93 13.51 9.99
N PHE A 121 -4.42 14.16 8.95
CA PHE A 121 -3.07 13.93 8.42
C PHE A 121 -2.22 15.15 8.67
N LEU A 122 -1.14 15.00 9.46
CA LEU A 122 -0.22 16.07 9.81
C LEU A 122 1.22 15.65 9.54
N CYS A 123 2.10 16.63 9.37
CA CYS A 123 3.55 16.45 9.38
C CYS A 123 4.17 17.37 10.43
N ARG A 124 5.15 16.84 11.15
CA ARG A 124 6.00 17.60 12.07
C ARG A 124 7.30 17.96 11.36
N GLU A 125 7.62 19.24 11.38
CA GLU A 125 8.90 19.77 10.93
C GLU A 125 9.62 20.41 12.12
N ILE A 126 10.88 20.05 12.33
CA ILE A 126 11.72 20.67 13.36
C ILE A 126 12.46 21.84 12.71
N LEU A 127 12.18 23.06 13.18
CA LEU A 127 12.81 24.28 12.72
C LEU A 127 14.26 24.39 13.25
N PRO A 128 15.11 25.23 12.66
CA PRO A 128 16.51 25.37 13.08
C PRO A 128 16.71 25.82 14.54
N ASP A 129 15.71 26.48 15.13
CA ASP A 129 15.68 26.89 16.53
C ASP A 129 15.26 25.75 17.49
N GLY A 130 14.99 24.56 16.95
CA GLY A 130 14.53 23.38 17.70
C GLY A 130 13.03 23.34 17.94
N THR A 131 12.26 24.33 17.49
CA THR A 131 10.80 24.34 17.65
C THR A 131 10.12 23.43 16.63
N ALA A 132 8.99 22.81 17.01
CA ALA A 132 8.23 21.93 16.14
C ALA A 132 7.06 22.68 15.49
N ARG A 133 6.99 22.65 14.15
CA ARG A 133 5.86 23.14 13.36
C ARG A 133 5.03 21.97 12.87
N TYR A 134 3.71 22.13 12.91
CA TYR A 134 2.75 21.13 12.44
C TYR A 134 1.90 21.71 11.31
N TYR A 135 1.71 20.96 10.24
CA TYR A 135 0.87 21.37 9.11
C TYR A 135 0.16 20.18 8.47
N SER A 136 -0.94 20.46 7.76
CA SER A 136 -1.71 19.45 7.04
C SER A 136 -0.84 18.72 6.02
N TYR A 137 -0.90 17.39 6.03
CA TYR A 137 -0.07 16.56 5.18
C TYR A 137 -0.91 15.78 4.17
N ASN A 138 -0.38 15.60 2.97
CA ASN A 138 -1.06 14.83 1.93
C ASN A 138 -0.97 13.32 2.25
N PRO A 139 -2.10 12.60 2.45
CA PRO A 139 -2.09 11.17 2.72
C PRO A 139 -1.42 10.33 1.62
N ALA A 140 -1.46 10.80 0.37
CA ALA A 140 -0.79 10.15 -0.75
C ALA A 140 0.73 10.07 -0.55
N SER A 141 1.30 11.09 0.09
CA SER A 141 2.73 11.29 0.27
C SER A 141 3.33 10.46 1.41
N ILE A 142 2.50 9.85 2.27
CA ILE A 142 2.97 8.90 3.29
C ILE A 142 3.49 7.64 2.60
N GLN A 143 4.62 7.08 2.99
CA GLN A 143 5.18 5.89 2.34
C GLN A 143 5.59 4.83 3.36
N ILE A 144 5.67 3.58 2.90
CA ILE A 144 6.26 2.48 3.67
C ILE A 144 7.69 2.87 4.05
N GLY A 145 7.99 2.82 5.35
CA GLY A 145 9.25 3.24 5.94
C GLY A 145 9.24 4.63 6.58
N ASP A 146 8.17 5.43 6.43
CA ASP A 146 8.02 6.67 7.21
C ASP A 146 7.88 6.37 8.71
N ILE A 147 8.48 7.21 9.56
CA ILE A 147 8.27 7.19 11.01
C ILE A 147 7.08 8.10 11.31
N VAL A 148 6.06 7.54 11.97
CA VAL A 148 4.80 8.21 12.23
C VAL A 148 4.37 8.04 13.69
N GLU A 149 3.58 8.98 14.20
CA GLU A 149 2.74 8.83 15.39
C GLU A 149 1.28 8.65 14.93
N ILE A 150 0.67 7.52 15.27
CA ILE A 150 -0.75 7.28 15.02
C ILE A 150 -1.56 7.62 16.26
N SER A 151 -2.75 8.17 16.06
CA SER A 151 -3.75 8.38 17.11
C SER A 151 -4.91 7.41 16.90
N VAL A 152 -5.09 6.47 17.83
CA VAL A 152 -6.12 5.43 17.78
C VAL A 152 -7.11 5.66 18.91
N ALA A 153 -8.39 5.71 18.59
CA ALA A 153 -9.47 5.87 19.54
C ALA A 153 -10.19 4.55 19.79
N PHE A 154 -10.45 4.24 21.06
CA PHE A 154 -11.45 3.26 21.46
C PHE A 154 -12.71 4.02 21.83
N VAL A 155 -13.78 3.79 21.07
CA VAL A 155 -15.04 4.52 21.18
C VAL A 155 -16.14 3.54 21.55
N ALA A 156 -16.85 3.80 22.63
CA ALA A 156 -18.04 3.07 23.02
C ALA A 156 -19.26 3.99 23.02
N PHE A 157 -20.38 3.53 22.46
CA PHE A 157 -21.62 4.29 22.48
C PHE A 157 -22.88 3.44 22.59
N PRO A 158 -23.93 3.98 23.24
CA PRO A 158 -25.22 3.30 23.29
C PRO A 158 -25.83 3.23 21.89
N ALA A 159 -26.34 2.06 21.56
CA ALA A 159 -27.11 1.75 20.36
C ALA A 159 -28.57 1.42 20.75
N GLN A 160 -29.45 1.31 19.75
CA GLN A 160 -30.86 1.02 19.99
C GLN A 160 -31.06 -0.30 20.75
N GLY A 161 -32.01 -0.30 21.70
CA GLY A 161 -32.40 -1.49 22.44
C GLY A 161 -31.45 -1.92 23.56
N ASN A 162 -30.86 -0.96 24.30
CA ASN A 162 -29.89 -1.22 25.37
C ASN A 162 -28.65 -2.00 24.88
N LYS A 163 -28.32 -1.79 23.61
CA LYS A 163 -27.12 -2.32 22.98
C LYS A 163 -26.02 -1.28 23.07
N TYR A 164 -24.78 -1.71 22.92
CA TYR A 164 -23.62 -0.85 22.84
C TYR A 164 -22.82 -1.19 21.60
N LYS A 165 -22.21 -0.20 20.98
CA LYS A 165 -21.28 -0.41 19.89
C LYS A 165 -19.91 0.04 20.34
N PHE A 166 -18.93 -0.81 20.08
CA PHE A 166 -17.53 -0.55 20.35
C PHE A 166 -16.77 -0.51 19.03
N VAL A 167 -16.00 0.55 18.81
CA VAL A 167 -15.25 0.77 17.58
C VAL A 167 -13.83 1.20 17.94
N VAL A 168 -12.86 0.58 17.28
CA VAL A 168 -11.48 1.07 17.24
C VAL A 168 -11.33 1.91 15.98
N ALA A 169 -11.12 3.21 16.14
CA ALA A 169 -11.07 4.17 15.04
C ALA A 169 -9.68 4.81 14.93
N LEU A 170 -9.17 4.96 13.71
CA LEU A 170 -8.00 5.78 13.44
C LEU A 170 -8.42 7.25 13.43
N ARG A 171 -7.83 8.08 14.29
CA ARG A 171 -8.13 9.52 14.38
C ARG A 171 -7.12 10.39 13.68
N GLY A 172 -5.86 9.96 13.63
CA GLY A 172 -4.84 10.75 12.96
C GLY A 172 -3.54 10.03 12.72
N ILE A 173 -2.80 10.53 11.74
CA ILE A 173 -1.44 10.13 11.41
C ILE A 173 -0.61 11.40 11.37
N LEU A 174 0.42 11.43 12.21
CA LEU A 174 1.41 12.48 12.25
C LEU A 174 2.74 11.92 11.73
N VAL A 175 3.21 12.42 10.59
CA VAL A 175 4.54 12.10 10.06
C VAL A 175 5.60 12.80 10.90
N LEU A 176 6.51 12.03 11.49
CA LEU A 176 7.55 12.51 12.40
C LEU A 176 8.91 12.65 11.73
N ASP A 177 9.26 11.69 10.87
CA ASP A 177 10.54 11.62 10.16
C ASP A 177 10.42 10.73 8.91
N GLN A 178 11.07 11.15 7.84
CA GLN A 178 11.11 10.51 6.53
C GLN A 178 12.54 10.27 6.03
N GLU A 179 13.53 10.85 6.71
CA GLU A 179 14.92 10.92 6.24
C GLU A 179 15.53 9.52 6.09
N ALA A 180 15.26 8.62 7.04
CA ALA A 180 15.72 7.24 7.00
C ALA A 180 15.22 6.51 5.74
N ARG A 181 13.93 6.67 5.40
CA ARG A 181 13.34 6.10 4.18
C ARG A 181 13.95 6.73 2.94
N GLU A 182 14.09 8.05 2.90
CA GLU A 182 14.63 8.77 1.73
C GLU A 182 16.07 8.36 1.42
N LYS A 183 16.93 8.32 2.45
CA LYS A 183 18.32 7.83 2.33
C LYS A 183 18.34 6.40 1.81
N ALA A 184 17.52 5.51 2.39
CA ALA A 184 17.43 4.12 1.94
C ALA A 184 16.93 4.00 0.49
N HIS A 185 15.96 4.83 0.09
CA HIS A 185 15.44 4.87 -1.26
C HIS A 185 16.51 5.30 -2.27
N ILE A 186 17.25 6.38 -1.96
CA ILE A 186 18.37 6.86 -2.79
C ILE A 186 19.44 5.76 -2.94
N LEU A 187 19.82 5.10 -1.85
CA LEU A 187 20.81 4.02 -1.87
C LEU A 187 20.34 2.84 -2.75
N ARG A 188 19.07 2.42 -2.62
CA ARG A 188 18.49 1.35 -3.45
C ARG A 188 18.47 1.74 -4.93
N MET A 189 18.12 2.98 -5.25
CA MET A 189 18.17 3.48 -6.63
C MET A 189 19.60 3.44 -7.18
N ARG A 190 20.58 3.90 -6.40
CA ARG A 190 22.01 3.87 -6.81
C ARG A 190 22.54 2.47 -7.03
N LEU A 191 22.15 1.50 -6.19
CA LEU A 191 22.54 0.09 -6.38
C LEU A 191 21.99 -0.49 -7.68
N ARG A 192 20.74 -0.14 -8.05
CA ARG A 192 20.14 -0.52 -9.34
C ARG A 192 20.84 0.19 -10.51
N TYR A 193 21.28 1.42 -10.28
CA TYR A 193 22.08 2.21 -11.20
C TYR A 193 23.58 1.95 -11.01
N THR A 194 23.98 0.68 -10.91
CA THR A 194 25.38 0.36 -11.21
C THR A 194 25.53 0.70 -12.69
N PRO A 195 26.32 1.71 -13.09
CA PRO A 195 26.56 1.92 -14.51
C PRO A 195 27.10 0.59 -15.00
N ALA A 196 26.47 -0.01 -16.01
CA ALA A 196 27.09 -1.09 -16.73
C ALA A 196 28.52 -0.59 -16.95
N LYS A 197 29.51 -1.24 -16.32
CA LYS A 197 30.89 -1.02 -16.72
C LYS A 197 30.79 -1.15 -18.22
N ARG A 198 31.05 -0.08 -18.97
CA ARG A 198 31.32 -0.18 -20.39
C ARG A 198 32.54 -1.09 -20.43
N GLN A 199 32.30 -2.39 -20.39
CA GLN A 199 33.11 -3.32 -21.12
C GLN A 199 32.94 -2.77 -22.52
N VAL A 200 33.87 -1.91 -22.93
CA VAL A 200 34.31 -1.96 -24.30
C VAL A 200 34.61 -3.42 -24.47
N ALA A 201 33.67 -4.15 -25.07
CA ALA A 201 33.91 -5.50 -25.49
C ALA A 201 35.06 -5.34 -26.46
N VAL A 202 36.29 -5.52 -25.96
CA VAL A 202 37.37 -5.94 -26.82
C VAL A 202 36.83 -7.25 -27.35
N LEU A 203 36.30 -7.18 -28.56
CA LEU A 203 35.90 -8.31 -29.35
C LEU A 203 37.21 -9.04 -29.64
N CYS A 204 37.72 -9.73 -28.62
CA CYS A 204 38.80 -10.67 -28.76
C CYS A 204 38.16 -11.81 -29.53
N ARG A 205 38.21 -11.69 -30.86
CA ARG A 205 37.97 -12.81 -31.76
C ARG A 205 38.96 -13.86 -31.31
N THR A 206 38.49 -14.81 -30.50
CA THR A 206 39.19 -16.06 -30.27
C THR A 206 39.41 -16.63 -31.66
N LYS A 207 40.64 -16.49 -32.20
CA LYS A 207 41.06 -17.22 -33.39
C LYS A 207 40.83 -18.68 -33.04
N ARG A 208 39.82 -19.29 -33.67
CA ARG A 208 39.62 -20.74 -33.62
C ARG A 208 40.97 -21.38 -33.94
N GLN A 209 41.52 -22.08 -32.96
CA GLN A 209 42.72 -22.87 -33.14
C GLN A 209 42.33 -24.01 -34.08
N LEU A 210 42.83 -23.93 -35.30
CA LEU A 210 42.62 -24.91 -36.36
C LEU A 210 43.51 -26.12 -36.06
N TYR A 211 42.89 -27.31 -36.03
CA TYR A 211 43.46 -28.67 -36.03
C TYR A 211 44.15 -29.26 -34.79
N LYS A 212 43.47 -30.26 -34.19
CA LYS A 212 43.92 -31.59 -33.71
C LYS A 212 42.77 -32.14 -32.84
N GLY A 213 42.16 -33.30 -32.99
CA GLY A 213 42.25 -34.47 -33.85
C GLY A 213 41.19 -35.45 -33.32
N GLN A 214 40.67 -36.34 -34.19
CA GLN A 214 39.58 -37.30 -33.98
C GLN A 214 38.16 -36.73 -33.86
N ILE A 215 37.51 -36.65 -35.03
CA ILE A 215 36.07 -36.53 -35.22
C ILE A 215 35.52 -37.95 -35.21
N ASP A 216 34.56 -38.24 -34.33
CA ASP A 216 33.77 -39.48 -34.38
C ASP A 216 32.96 -39.51 -35.67
N ILE A 217 33.38 -40.38 -36.60
CA ILE A 217 32.82 -40.55 -37.94
C ILE A 217 31.36 -41.03 -37.88
N GLU A 218 30.97 -41.67 -36.77
CA GLU A 218 29.67 -42.30 -36.58
C GLU A 218 28.52 -41.27 -36.45
N ASP A 219 28.74 -40.19 -35.68
CA ASP A 219 27.73 -39.16 -35.41
C ASP A 219 27.41 -38.31 -36.67
N THR A 220 28.37 -38.21 -37.59
CA THR A 220 28.20 -37.51 -38.88
C THR A 220 27.45 -38.37 -39.89
N GLN A 221 27.69 -39.69 -39.93
CA GLN A 221 27.00 -40.60 -40.86
C GLN A 221 25.51 -40.74 -40.51
N GLN A 222 25.18 -40.79 -39.23
CA GLN A 222 23.81 -40.91 -38.74
C GLN A 222 22.95 -39.69 -39.11
N ARG A 223 23.54 -38.49 -39.12
CA ARG A 223 22.86 -37.25 -39.52
C ARG A 223 22.64 -37.10 -41.02
N MET A 224 23.49 -37.68 -41.85
CA MET A 224 23.37 -37.58 -43.31
C MET A 224 22.37 -38.56 -43.92
N ALA A 225 22.05 -39.67 -43.23
CA ALA A 225 21.09 -40.66 -43.71
C ALA A 225 19.63 -40.15 -43.75
N HIS A 226 19.32 -39.08 -43.01
CA HIS A 226 17.96 -38.57 -42.85
C HIS A 226 17.61 -37.38 -43.76
N MET A 227 18.52 -36.89 -44.60
CA MET A 227 18.21 -35.86 -45.60
C MET A 227 17.95 -36.48 -46.98
N ARG A 228 16.68 -36.68 -47.32
CA ARG A 228 16.23 -36.79 -48.71
C ARG A 228 15.38 -35.56 -49.03
N LEU A 229 15.82 -34.76 -50.00
CA LEU A 229 15.05 -33.65 -50.56
C LEU A 229 14.32 -34.15 -51.79
N ASN A 230 13.00 -33.91 -51.86
CA ASN A 230 12.22 -34.10 -53.08
C ASN A 230 12.57 -32.96 -54.04
N GLU A 231 13.14 -33.30 -55.19
CA GLU A 231 13.36 -32.36 -56.30
C GLU A 231 12.10 -32.33 -57.17
N ASP A 232 11.40 -31.20 -57.19
CA ASP A 232 10.45 -30.91 -58.25
C ASP A 232 10.38 -29.41 -58.53
N THR A 233 10.53 -29.09 -59.82
CA THR A 233 9.97 -27.94 -60.56
C THR A 233 10.81 -26.66 -60.74
N VAL A 234 11.73 -26.72 -61.72
CA VAL A 234 11.75 -25.97 -63.01
C VAL A 234 11.24 -24.51 -63.03
N HIS A 235 12.11 -23.53 -63.38
CA HIS A 235 11.94 -22.71 -64.60
C HIS A 235 13.18 -21.92 -65.03
N ASN A 236 13.35 -21.88 -66.34
CA ASN A 236 14.50 -21.48 -67.15
C ASN A 236 14.24 -20.10 -67.83
N SER A 237 15.28 -19.58 -68.48
CA SER A 237 15.36 -18.46 -69.46
C SER A 237 15.52 -17.04 -68.87
N ASN A 238 16.45 -16.20 -69.36
CA ASN A 238 16.68 -15.88 -70.77
C ASN A 238 18.10 -15.37 -71.10
N THR A 239 18.48 -15.66 -72.34
CA THR A 239 19.69 -15.35 -73.12
C THR A 239 19.68 -13.93 -73.73
N MET A 240 20.86 -13.44 -74.14
CA MET A 240 21.13 -12.12 -74.72
C MET A 240 21.85 -12.23 -76.09
N SER A 241 21.61 -11.23 -76.98
CA SER A 241 22.29 -10.86 -78.26
C SER A 241 21.57 -11.34 -79.54
N GLN A 242 20.99 -10.45 -80.37
CA GLN A 242 21.55 -9.49 -81.35
C GLN A 242 22.00 -10.12 -82.69
N ASP A 243 21.36 -9.60 -83.75
CA ASP A 243 21.63 -9.56 -85.20
C ASP A 243 21.77 -10.85 -86.02
#